data_AF-A0A842QY57-F1
#
_entry.id   AF-A0A842QY57-F1
#
_cell.length_a   1.000
_cell.length_b   1.000
_cell.length_c   1.000
_cell.angle_alpha   90.00
_cell.angle_beta   90.00
_cell.angle_gamma   90.00
#
_symmetry.space_group_name_H-M   'P 1'
#
loop_
_entity.id
_entity.type
_entity.pdbx_description
1 polymer ?
#
loop_
_entity_poly.entity_id
_entity_poly.type
_entity_poly.pdbx_seq_one_letter_code
_entity_poly.pdbx_strand_id
1 'polypeptide(L)' 'MKIGITCYPTVGGSGILATRLGVELAKKGHDVHFITYQRPVAIQGYDLPNVTMHHVSVVEYPLFK' A
#
# COMPACT_ATOMS: atom_id res chain seq x y z
N MET A 1 -5.06 7.26 -14.01
CA MET A 1 -3.62 6.88 -14.17
C MET A 1 -3.40 5.54 -13.50
N LYS A 2 -2.34 4.80 -13.88
CA LYS A 2 -1.89 3.59 -13.17
C LYS A 2 -0.79 3.96 -12.18
N ILE A 3 -0.97 3.69 -10.89
CA ILE A 3 -0.12 4.18 -9.80
C ILE A 3 0.33 3.02 -8.93
N GLY A 4 1.64 2.84 -8.79
CA GLY A 4 2.25 1.89 -7.84
C GLY A 4 2.61 2.58 -6.53
N ILE A 5 2.18 2.04 -5.39
CA ILE A 5 2.50 2.54 -4.06
C ILE A 5 3.27 1.45 -3.31
N THR A 6 4.50 1.76 -2.91
CA THR A 6 5.33 0.94 -2.03
C THR A 6 5.47 1.67 -0.70
N CYS A 7 5.19 0.98 0.40
CA CYS A 7 5.37 1.53 1.74
C CYS A 7 5.58 0.39 2.74
N TYR A 8 5.99 0.74 3.96
CA TYR A 8 5.90 -0.19 5.07
C TYR A 8 4.43 -0.25 5.54
N PRO A 9 3.75 -1.41 5.43
CA PRO A 9 2.33 -1.57 5.77
C PRO A 9 2.06 -1.61 7.28
N THR A 10 2.99 -1.13 8.12
CA THR A 10 2.92 -1.15 9.58
C THR A 10 2.17 0.08 10.13
N VAL A 11 1.93 0.08 11.45
CA VAL A 11 1.29 1.20 12.16
C VAL A 11 2.32 2.31 12.39
N GLY A 12 2.50 3.13 11.36
CA GLY A 12 3.33 4.33 11.39
C GLY A 12 2.71 5.45 10.56
N GLY A 13 3.08 6.71 10.84
CA GLY A 13 2.48 7.87 10.18
C GLY A 13 2.63 7.84 8.65
N SER A 14 3.80 7.44 8.15
CA SER A 14 4.08 7.34 6.71
C SER A 14 3.27 6.24 6.02
N GLY A 15 3.17 5.05 6.63
CA GLY A 15 2.39 3.93 6.10
C GLY A 15 0.91 4.25 6.01
N ILE A 16 0.34 4.87 7.06
CA ILE A 16 -1.06 5.30 7.10
C ILE A 16 -1.32 6.37 6.03
N LEU A 17 -0.44 7.38 5.92
CA LEU A 17 -0.58 8.45 4.94
C LEU A 17 -0.56 7.92 3.51
N ALA A 18 0.45 7.10 3.18
CA ALA A 18 0.60 6.50 1.85
C ALA A 18 -0.62 5.67 1.46
N THR A 19 -1.15 4.91 2.42
CA THR A 19 -2.32 4.07 2.19
C THR A 19 -3.58 4.89 1.96
N ARG A 20 -3.86 5.90 2.80
CA ARG A 20 -5.04 6.77 2.64
C ARG A 20 -4.99 7.57 1.35
N LEU A 21 -3.80 8.06 0.99
CA LEU A 21 -3.60 8.73 -0.29
C LEU A 21 -3.94 7.81 -1.46
N GLY A 22 -3.48 6.55 -1.42
CA GLY A 22 -3.84 5.55 -2.43
C GLY A 22 -5.34 5.30 -2.55
N VAL A 23 -6.05 5.23 -1.43
CA VAL A 23 -7.52 5.10 -1.43
C VAL A 23 -8.20 6.30 -2.06
N GLU A 24 -7.78 7.52 -1.72
CA GLU A 24 -8.39 8.72 -2.28
C GLU A 24 -8.09 8.86 -3.78
N LEU A 25 -6.91 8.43 -4.23
CA LEU A 25 -6.59 8.34 -5.66
C LEU A 25 -7.46 7.29 -6.36
N ALA A 26 -7.69 6.13 -5.74
CA ALA A 26 -8.60 5.12 -6.27
C ALA A 26 -10.04 5.67 -6.38
N LYS A 27 -10.55 6.35 -5.35
CA LYS A 27 -11.87 6.99 -5.40
C LYS A 27 -12.00 8.04 -6.51
N LYS A 28 -10.89 8.69 -6.88
CA LYS A 28 -10.82 9.63 -8.01
C LYS A 28 -10.75 8.93 -9.39
N GLY A 29 -10.80 7.60 -9.44
CA GLY A 29 -10.82 6.82 -10.69
C GLY A 29 -9.44 6.41 -11.19
N HIS A 30 -8.40 6.46 -10.36
CA HIS A 30 -7.06 5.95 -10.71
C HIS A 30 -6.95 4.46 -10.40
N ASP A 31 -6.19 3.71 -11.19
CA ASP A 31 -5.85 2.32 -10.88
C ASP A 31 -4.67 2.32 -9.92
N VAL A 32 -4.87 1.80 -8.72
CA VAL A 32 -3.87 1.84 -7.65
C VAL A 32 -3.39 0.43 -7.33
N HIS A 33 -2.08 0.26 -7.33
CA HIS A 33 -1.41 -1.01 -7.06
C HIS A 33 -0.56 -0.86 -5.81
N PHE A 34 -0.93 -1.54 -4.72
CA PHE A 34 -0.11 -1.60 -3.52
C PHE A 34 0.89 -2.74 -3.65
N ILE A 35 2.17 -2.44 -3.43
CA ILE A 35 3.29 -3.38 -3.54
C ILE A 35 3.95 -3.45 -2.17
N THR A 36 3.45 -4.36 -1.33
CA THR A 36 3.84 -4.47 0.08
C THR A 36 3.84 -5.93 0.50
N TYR A 37 4.59 -6.26 1.55
CA TYR A 37 4.65 -7.65 2.06
C TYR A 37 3.40 -8.09 2.81
N GLN A 38 2.62 -7.14 3.30
CA GLN A 38 1.36 -7.38 3.99
C GLN A 38 0.35 -6.32 3.57
N ARG A 39 -0.95 -6.64 3.66
CA ARG A 39 -2.01 -5.66 3.39
C ARG A 39 -1.90 -4.51 4.39
N PRO A 40 -1.79 -3.24 3.95
CA PRO A 40 -1.72 -2.11 4.86
C PRO A 40 -2.96 -2.04 5.76
N VAL A 41 -2.74 -1.83 7.06
CA VAL A 41 -3.81 -1.82 8.09
C VAL A 41 -4.92 -0.83 7.75
N ALA A 42 -4.56 0.34 7.20
CA ALA A 42 -5.51 1.41 6.88
C ALA A 42 -6.51 1.07 5.74
N ILE A 43 -6.35 -0.05 5.04
CA ILE A 43 -7.27 -0.54 3.98
C ILE A 43 -7.73 -1.98 4.19
N GLN A 44 -7.58 -2.49 5.42
CA GLN A 44 -8.30 -3.68 5.82
C GLN A 44 -9.82 -3.40 5.73
N GLY A 45 -10.55 -4.25 5.00
CA GLY A 45 -11.99 -4.11 4.81
C GLY A 45 -12.44 -3.14 3.71
N TYR A 46 -11.51 -2.51 2.98
CA TYR A 46 -11.83 -1.70 1.81
C TYR A 46 -11.46 -2.48 0.53
N ASP A 47 -12.46 -3.00 -0.16
CA ASP A 47 -12.29 -3.60 -1.48
C ASP A 47 -12.87 -2.66 -2.54
N LEU A 48 -11.98 -1.89 -3.16
CA LEU A 48 -12.30 -1.03 -4.30
C LEU A 48 -11.92 -1.77 -5.59
N PRO A 49 -12.75 -1.70 -6.65
CA PRO A 49 -12.55 -2.46 -7.89
C PRO A 49 -11.25 -2.08 -8.64
N ASN A 50 -10.73 -0.89 -8.39
CA ASN A 50 -9.53 -0.34 -9.00
C ASN A 50 -8.33 -0.29 -8.04
N VAL A 51 -8.35 -1.11 -6.98
CA VAL A 51 -7.21 -1.32 -6.08
C VAL A 51 -6.74 -2.77 -6.20
N THR A 52 -5.46 -2.95 -6.51
CA THR A 52 -4.82 -4.27 -6.61
C THR A 52 -3.73 -4.42 -5.55
N MET A 53 -3.65 -5.60 -4.94
CA MET A 53 -2.62 -5.96 -3.99
C MET A 53 -1.57 -6.85 -4.64
N HIS A 54 -0.31 -6.45 -4.56
CA HIS A 54 0.86 -7.24 -4.95
C HIS A 54 1.66 -7.57 -3.69
N HIS A 55 1.57 -8.82 -3.26
CA HIS A 55 2.36 -9.31 -2.12
C HIS A 55 3.79 -9.59 -2.56
N VAL A 56 4.74 -8.94 -1.89
CA VAL A 56 6.18 -9.11 -2.16
C VAL A 56 6.91 -9.57 -0.90
N SER A 57 7.92 -10.43 -1.04
CA SER A 57 8.79 -10.77 0.08
C SER A 57 9.78 -9.63 0.34
N VAL A 58 9.99 -9.27 1.61
CA VAL A 58 11.13 -8.42 2.00
C VAL A 58 12.36 -9.30 2.11
N VAL A 59 13.42 -8.95 1.39
CA VAL A 59 14.73 -9.55 1.64
C VAL A 59 15.27 -8.91 2.91
N GLU A 60 15.60 -9.71 3.92
CA GLU A 60 16.25 -9.21 5.13
C GLU A 60 17.58 -8.54 4.74
N TYR A 61 17.62 -7.20 4.83
CA TYR A 61 18.83 -6.44 4.56
C TYR A 61 19.51 -6.13 5.90
N PRO A 62 20.70 -6.69 6.16
CA PRO A 62 21.34 -6.65 7.49
C PRO A 62 21.92 -5.27 7.89
N LEU A 63 21.55 -4.19 7.20
CA LEU A 63 22.15 -2.86 7.39
C LEU A 63 21.89 -2.24 8.77
N PHE A 64 20.93 -2.77 9.54
CA PHE A 64 20.55 -2.22 10.85
C PHE A 64 20.49 -3.28 11.97
N LYS A 65 21.39 -4.28 11.96
CA LYS A 65 21.69 -5.03 13.19
C LYS A 65 22.59 -4.22 14.12
#